data_AF-A0A6F9E2C0-F1
#
_entry.id   AF-A0A6F9E2C0-F1
#
_cell.length_a   1.000
_cell.length_b   1.000
_cell.length_c   1.000
_cell.angle_alpha   90.00
_cell.angle_beta   90.00
_cell.angle_gamma   90.00
#
_symmetry.space_group_name_H-M   'P 1'
#
loop_
_entity.id
_entity.type
_entity.pdbx_description
1 polymer ?
#
loop_
_entity_poly.entity_id
_entity_poly.type
_entity_poly.pdbx_seq_one_letter_code
_entity_poly.pdbx_strand_id
1 'polypeptide(L)'
;MAKQRRVSPRGLRKAIGKQLRFVARDLRILATLRDEVGLEALNRRQYRDLLVIHELYRQQEEMYRKRARRIDDRIVNISQPHDRPIVRGKARANVEFGAKVVISLVEGYARIEHLGWDGFHEGHTLQAVVEAY
;
A
#
# COMPACT_ATOMS: atom_id res chain seq x y z
N MET A 1 0.04 22.21 -5.96
CA MET A 1 -0.60 21.13 -5.16
C MET A 1 0.19 20.78 -3.92
N ALA A 2 1.52 20.58 -4.00
CA ALA A 2 2.36 20.12 -2.88
C ALA A 2 2.30 20.98 -1.60
N LYS A 3 1.86 22.26 -1.67
CA LYS A 3 1.77 23.17 -0.51
C LYS A 3 0.33 23.59 -0.13
N GLN A 4 -0.71 22.97 -0.70
CA GLN A 4 -2.11 23.33 -0.37
C GLN A 4 -2.65 22.47 0.78
N ARG A 5 -3.20 23.12 1.82
CA ARG A 5 -3.76 22.46 3.01
C ARG A 5 -4.96 21.55 2.71
N ARG A 6 -5.76 21.90 1.70
CA ARG A 6 -6.86 21.07 1.18
C ARG A 6 -6.94 21.22 -0.34
N VAL A 7 -6.75 20.12 -1.06
CA VAL A 7 -6.88 20.08 -2.52
C VAL A 7 -8.33 19.78 -2.87
N SER A 8 -8.91 20.53 -3.80
CA SER A 8 -10.29 20.28 -4.25
C SER A 8 -10.39 18.90 -4.92
N PRO A 9 -11.54 18.20 -4.82
CA PRO A 9 -11.71 16.89 -5.47
C PRO A 9 -11.43 16.92 -6.97
N ARG A 10 -11.84 18.00 -7.66
CA ARG A 10 -11.56 18.23 -9.09
C ARG A 10 -10.07 18.41 -9.35
N GLY A 11 -9.38 19.19 -8.51
CA GLY A 11 -7.95 19.39 -8.59
C GLY A 11 -7.19 18.07 -8.41
N LEU A 12 -7.50 17.34 -7.34
CA LEU A 12 -6.88 16.04 -7.04
C LEU A 12 -7.07 15.06 -8.21
N ARG A 13 -8.29 14.96 -8.75
CA ARG A 13 -8.57 14.13 -9.93
C ARG A 13 -7.74 14.58 -11.15
N LYS A 14 -7.61 15.88 -11.41
CA LYS A 14 -6.78 16.38 -12.51
C LYS A 14 -5.31 15.99 -12.33
N ALA A 15 -4.78 16.04 -11.11
CA ALA A 15 -3.40 15.66 -10.81
C ALA A 15 -3.16 14.15 -10.93
N ILE A 16 -4.03 13.32 -10.35
CA ILE A 16 -3.96 11.86 -10.49
C ILE A 16 -3.96 11.48 -11.97
N GLY A 17 -4.87 12.04 -12.75
CA GLY A 17 -4.92 11.76 -14.20
C GLY A 17 -3.64 12.19 -14.95
N LYS A 18 -2.97 13.27 -14.51
CA LYS A 18 -1.66 13.64 -15.07
C LYS A 18 -0.58 12.63 -14.71
N GLN A 19 -0.49 12.24 -13.45
CA GLN A 19 0.49 11.26 -12.98
C GLN A 19 0.31 9.90 -13.68
N LEU A 20 -0.94 9.43 -13.80
CA LEU A 20 -1.26 8.21 -14.53
C LEU A 20 -0.76 8.25 -15.98
N ARG A 21 -0.92 9.37 -16.68
CA ARG A 21 -0.41 9.50 -18.06
C ARG A 21 1.12 9.51 -18.15
N PHE A 22 1.80 10.04 -17.15
CA PHE A 22 3.27 10.00 -17.09
C PHE A 22 3.74 8.57 -16.88
N VAL A 23 3.24 7.90 -15.86
CA VAL A 23 3.57 6.49 -15.58
C VAL A 23 3.22 5.60 -16.78
N ALA A 24 2.06 5.77 -17.40
CA ALA A 24 1.67 5.02 -18.60
C ALA A 24 2.61 5.24 -19.80
N ARG A 25 3.20 6.44 -19.93
CA ARG A 25 4.20 6.71 -20.96
C ARG A 25 5.49 5.98 -20.65
N ASP A 26 5.97 6.10 -19.42
CA ASP A 26 7.24 5.50 -19.00
C ASP A 26 7.17 3.96 -19.07
N LEU A 27 6.05 3.36 -18.66
CA LEU A 27 5.81 1.92 -18.79
C LEU A 27 5.80 1.45 -20.25
N ARG A 28 5.32 2.26 -21.20
CA ARG A 28 5.40 1.93 -22.64
C ARG A 28 6.83 1.96 -23.16
N ILE A 29 7.61 2.97 -22.75
CA ILE A 29 9.03 3.07 -23.09
C ILE A 29 9.78 1.84 -22.55
N LEU A 30 9.52 1.48 -21.29
CA LEU A 30 10.11 0.29 -20.67
C LEU A 30 9.70 -1.00 -21.37
N ALA A 31 8.47 -1.11 -21.88
CA ALA A 31 8.04 -2.26 -22.67
C ALA A 31 8.82 -2.39 -23.98
N THR A 32 9.09 -1.28 -24.68
CA THR A 32 9.94 -1.30 -25.88
C THR A 32 11.38 -1.69 -25.54
N LEU A 33 11.96 -1.09 -24.49
CA LEU A 33 13.32 -1.41 -24.05
C LEU A 33 13.45 -2.89 -23.62
N ARG A 34 12.44 -3.43 -22.94
CA ARG A 34 12.39 -4.84 -22.57
C ARG A 34 12.55 -5.75 -23.79
N ASP A 35 11.90 -5.41 -24.90
CA ASP A 35 11.93 -6.21 -26.12
C ASP A 35 13.30 -6.11 -26.83
N GLU A 36 14.08 -5.05 -26.56
CA GLU A 36 15.44 -4.85 -27.11
C GLU A 36 16.54 -5.48 -26.23
N VAL A 37 16.50 -5.30 -24.91
CA VAL A 37 17.61 -5.68 -24.00
C VAL A 37 17.27 -6.79 -23.00
N GLY A 38 16.01 -7.23 -22.94
CA GLY A 38 15.55 -8.21 -21.95
C GLY A 38 15.34 -7.63 -20.54
N LEU A 39 14.77 -8.44 -19.66
CA LEU A 39 14.55 -8.08 -18.24
C LEU A 39 15.78 -8.39 -17.38
N GLU A 40 16.70 -9.20 -17.90
CA GLU A 40 17.94 -9.64 -17.27
C GLU A 40 18.90 -8.47 -17.03
N ALA A 41 18.74 -7.38 -17.77
CA ALA A 41 19.47 -6.12 -17.55
C ALA A 41 19.12 -5.44 -16.21
N LEU A 42 17.98 -5.79 -15.60
CA LEU A 42 17.55 -5.24 -14.32
C LEU A 42 18.14 -6.04 -13.16
N ASN A 43 18.64 -5.35 -12.15
CA ASN A 43 18.92 -6.01 -10.88
C ASN A 43 17.62 -6.44 -10.19
N ARG A 44 17.73 -7.34 -9.22
CA ARG A 44 16.59 -7.90 -8.49
C ARG A 44 15.66 -6.83 -7.89
N ARG A 45 16.22 -5.72 -7.39
CA ARG A 45 15.43 -4.63 -6.81
C ARG A 45 14.67 -3.86 -7.88
N GLN A 46 15.33 -3.52 -9.00
CA GLN A 46 14.69 -2.84 -10.13
C GLN A 46 13.58 -3.69 -10.74
N TYR A 47 13.82 -4.99 -10.90
CA TYR A 47 12.81 -5.93 -11.39
C TYR A 47 11.59 -5.99 -10.46
N ARG A 48 11.81 -6.12 -9.15
CA ARG A 48 10.74 -6.04 -8.15
C ARG A 48 9.97 -4.72 -8.25
N ASP A 49 10.68 -3.60 -8.30
CA ASP A 49 10.06 -2.27 -8.35
C ASP A 49 9.22 -2.10 -9.60
N LEU A 50 9.68 -2.61 -10.74
CA LEU A 50 8.92 -2.62 -11.98
C LEU A 50 7.59 -3.36 -11.81
N LEU A 51 7.61 -4.57 -11.25
CA LEU A 51 6.39 -5.35 -10.99
C LEU A 51 5.42 -4.61 -10.05
N VAL A 52 5.95 -4.04 -8.96
CA VAL A 52 5.16 -3.27 -7.98
C VAL A 52 4.56 -2.01 -8.63
N ILE A 53 5.31 -1.30 -9.49
CA ILE A 53 4.82 -0.12 -10.20
C ILE A 53 3.73 -0.50 -11.21
N HIS A 54 3.84 -1.63 -11.89
CA HIS A 54 2.78 -2.13 -12.77
C HIS A 54 1.47 -2.36 -12.02
N GLU A 55 1.51 -3.04 -10.87
CA GLU A 55 0.31 -3.28 -10.07
C GLU A 55 -0.23 -1.97 -9.47
N LEU A 56 0.65 -1.09 -8.96
CA LEU A 56 0.24 0.22 -8.47
C LEU A 56 -0.43 1.05 -9.57
N TYR A 57 0.10 1.03 -10.79
CA TYR A 57 -0.50 1.70 -11.94
C TYR A 57 -1.89 1.14 -12.25
N ARG A 58 -2.04 -0.20 -12.33
CA ARG A 58 -3.32 -0.88 -12.54
C ARG A 58 -4.35 -0.46 -11.49
N GLN A 59 -3.98 -0.49 -10.22
CA GLN A 59 -4.85 -0.09 -9.10
C GLN A 59 -5.27 1.38 -9.20
N GLN A 60 -4.32 2.30 -9.42
CA GLN A 60 -4.62 3.73 -9.52
C GLN A 60 -5.48 4.06 -10.74
N GLU A 61 -5.24 3.39 -11.88
CA GLU A 61 -6.07 3.55 -13.08
C GLU A 61 -7.51 3.06 -12.85
N GLU A 62 -7.68 1.88 -12.25
CA GLU A 62 -8.99 1.33 -11.93
C GLU A 62 -9.78 2.26 -11.00
N MET A 63 -9.15 2.70 -9.90
CA MET A 63 -9.76 3.64 -8.97
C MET A 63 -10.12 4.96 -9.66
N TYR A 64 -9.27 5.46 -10.56
CA TYR A 64 -9.53 6.68 -11.31
C TYR A 64 -10.74 6.55 -12.24
N ARG A 65 -10.81 5.46 -13.02
CA ARG A 65 -11.89 5.17 -13.97
C ARG A 65 -13.23 4.96 -13.25
N LYS A 66 -13.24 4.07 -12.25
CA LYS A 66 -14.44 3.73 -11.45
C LYS A 66 -14.86 4.82 -10.46
N ARG A 67 -14.06 5.88 -10.30
CA ARG A 67 -14.23 6.92 -9.26
C ARG A 67 -14.27 6.33 -7.84
N ALA A 68 -13.57 5.21 -7.63
CA ALA A 68 -13.48 4.54 -6.35
C ALA A 68 -12.40 5.18 -5.47
N ARG A 69 -12.59 5.10 -4.14
CA ARG A 69 -11.60 5.54 -3.14
C ARG A 69 -10.88 4.38 -2.44
N ARG A 70 -11.36 3.17 -2.66
CA ARG A 70 -10.83 1.92 -2.11
C ARG A 70 -10.56 0.94 -3.26
N ILE A 71 -9.51 0.17 -3.09
CA ILE A 71 -9.25 -1.09 -3.77
C ILE A 71 -8.60 -2.00 -2.72
N ASP A 72 -8.85 -3.30 -2.82
CA ASP A 72 -8.21 -4.25 -1.92
C ASP A 72 -6.72 -4.37 -2.25
N ASP A 73 -5.90 -4.68 -1.24
CA ASP A 73 -4.44 -4.73 -1.35
C ASP A 73 -3.80 -3.48 -1.96
N ARG A 74 -4.36 -2.31 -1.65
CA ARG A 74 -3.89 -1.05 -2.20
C ARG A 74 -2.42 -0.81 -1.87
N ILE A 75 -1.58 -0.74 -2.90
CA ILE A 75 -0.18 -0.35 -2.79
C ILE A 75 -0.10 1.15 -2.53
N VAL A 76 0.58 1.49 -1.44
CA VAL A 76 0.83 2.88 -1.02
C VAL A 76 2.31 3.23 -0.93
N ASN A 77 3.17 2.21 -0.91
CA ASN A 77 4.62 2.34 -0.85
C ASN A 77 5.27 1.32 -1.80
N ILE A 78 6.12 1.78 -2.73
CA ILE A 78 6.80 0.91 -3.69
C ILE A 78 7.88 0.07 -3.00
N SER A 79 8.56 0.64 -1.99
CA SER A 79 9.62 -0.07 -1.25
C SER A 79 9.06 -1.11 -0.29
N GLN A 80 7.86 -0.88 0.25
CA GLN A 80 7.13 -1.76 1.16
C GLN A 80 5.71 -2.01 0.61
N PRO A 81 5.56 -2.81 -0.45
CA PRO A 81 4.28 -2.99 -1.13
C PRO A 81 3.25 -3.76 -0.30
N HIS A 82 3.66 -4.37 0.82
CA HIS A 82 2.79 -5.03 1.79
C HIS A 82 2.24 -4.07 2.85
N ASP A 83 2.77 -2.84 2.97
CA ASP A 83 2.20 -1.85 3.87
C ASP A 83 0.78 -1.50 3.43
N ARG A 84 -0.18 -1.57 4.36
CA ARG A 84 -1.60 -1.27 4.11
C ARG A 84 -2.03 -0.03 4.88
N PRO A 85 -2.91 0.82 4.29
CA PRO A 85 -3.60 1.85 5.04
C PRO A 85 -4.65 1.23 5.98
N ILE A 86 -4.55 1.50 7.29
CA ILE A 86 -5.49 1.03 8.30
C ILE A 86 -6.27 2.22 8.86
N VAL A 87 -7.59 2.24 8.67
CA VAL A 87 -8.45 3.30 9.22
C VAL A 87 -8.66 3.08 10.72
N ARG A 88 -7.90 3.77 11.57
CA ARG A 88 -8.21 3.91 13.00
C ARG A 88 -8.93 5.25 13.16
N GLY A 89 -10.14 5.28 13.73
CA GLY A 89 -10.94 6.50 13.94
C GLY A 89 -10.36 7.53 14.93
N LYS A 90 -9.03 7.65 15.02
CA LYS A 90 -8.31 8.59 15.88
C LYS A 90 -8.44 10.01 15.33
N ALA A 91 -8.81 10.95 16.19
CA ALA A 91 -9.11 12.34 15.82
C ALA A 91 -7.98 13.09 15.07
N ARG A 92 -6.71 12.69 15.23
CA ARG A 92 -5.54 13.34 14.59
C ARG A 92 -4.96 12.58 13.39
N ALA A 93 -5.20 11.27 13.28
CA ALA A 93 -4.65 10.42 12.22
C ALA A 93 -5.68 9.36 11.87
N ASN A 94 -6.52 9.66 10.88
CA ASN A 94 -7.60 8.76 10.46
C ASN A 94 -7.09 7.48 9.79
N VAL A 95 -5.82 7.44 9.37
CA VAL A 95 -5.19 6.29 8.71
C VAL A 95 -3.76 6.14 9.24
N GLU A 96 -3.41 4.92 9.64
CA GLU A 96 -2.07 4.51 10.02
C GLU A 96 -1.51 3.52 8.99
N PHE A 97 -0.19 3.36 8.98
CA PHE A 97 0.53 2.44 8.09
C PHE A 97 1.51 1.62 8.90
N GLY A 98 1.73 0.38 8.49
CA GLY A 98 2.69 -0.54 9.10
C GLY A 98 2.02 -1.75 9.75
N ALA A 99 2.85 -2.55 10.40
CA ALA A 99 2.40 -3.81 10.99
C ALA A 99 1.46 -3.58 12.17
N LYS A 100 0.39 -4.38 12.21
CA LYS A 100 -0.47 -4.55 13.37
C LYS A 100 0.05 -5.72 14.20
N VAL A 101 0.23 -5.48 15.49
CA VAL A 101 0.81 -6.44 16.44
C VAL A 101 -0.17 -6.69 17.58
N VAL A 102 -0.30 -7.94 18.01
CA VAL A 102 -0.87 -8.32 19.31
C VAL A 102 0.26 -8.79 20.21
N ILE A 103 0.32 -8.21 21.41
CA ILE A 103 1.33 -8.55 22.41
C ILE A 103 0.59 -8.96 23.68
N SER A 104 1.00 -10.10 24.25
CA SER A 104 0.58 -10.55 25.59
C SER A 104 1.70 -10.32 26.59
N LEU A 105 1.34 -10.13 27.87
CA LEU A 105 2.30 -10.05 28.98
C LEU A 105 2.02 -11.21 29.92
N VAL A 106 2.96 -12.15 30.02
CA VAL A 106 2.85 -13.33 30.87
C VAL A 106 4.08 -13.38 31.77
N GLU A 107 3.87 -13.36 33.09
CA GLU A 107 4.93 -13.39 34.11
C GLU A 107 6.04 -12.33 33.90
N GLY A 108 5.67 -11.15 33.39
CA GLY A 108 6.61 -10.05 33.11
C GLY A 108 7.32 -10.14 31.76
N TYR A 109 7.08 -11.19 30.96
CA TYR A 109 7.60 -11.32 29.59
C TYR A 109 6.56 -10.87 28.56
N ALA A 110 7.01 -10.06 27.59
CA ALA A 110 6.19 -9.68 26.44
C ALA A 110 6.34 -10.72 25.33
N ARG A 111 5.22 -11.29 24.87
CA ARG A 111 5.18 -12.23 23.74
C ARG A 111 4.39 -11.66 22.58
N ILE A 112 4.87 -11.88 21.36
CA ILE A 112 4.15 -11.49 20.14
C ILE A 112 3.22 -12.64 19.75
N GLU A 113 1.92 -12.41 19.88
CA GLU A 113 0.88 -13.40 19.56
C GLU A 113 0.48 -13.35 18.09
N HIS A 114 0.53 -12.15 17.50
CA HIS A 114 0.25 -11.97 16.08
C HIS A 114 0.99 -10.77 15.53
N LEU A 115 1.54 -10.92 14.32
CA LEU A 115 2.18 -9.87 13.55
C LEU A 115 1.69 -9.98 12.10
N GLY A 116 1.04 -8.92 11.62
CA GLY A 116 0.52 -8.89 10.25
C GLY A 116 0.32 -7.47 9.75
N TRP A 117 0.14 -7.29 8.45
CA TRP A 117 -0.10 -5.98 7.84
C TRP A 117 -1.56 -5.78 7.43
N ASP A 118 -2.38 -6.83 7.58
CA ASP A 118 -3.80 -6.78 7.34
C ASP A 118 -4.59 -6.40 8.59
N GLY A 119 -5.78 -5.85 8.38
CA GLY A 119 -6.70 -5.59 9.47
C GLY A 119 -7.27 -6.89 10.03
N PHE A 120 -6.89 -7.27 11.25
CA PHE A 120 -7.55 -8.36 11.99
C PHE A 120 -8.39 -7.80 13.15
N HIS A 121 -9.41 -8.55 13.57
CA HIS A 121 -10.30 -8.17 14.67
C HIS A 121 -9.73 -8.67 16.01
N GLU A 122 -9.23 -7.73 16.83
CA GLU A 122 -8.50 -8.03 18.09
C GLU A 122 -9.31 -8.88 19.08
N GLY A 123 -10.65 -8.76 19.07
CA GLY A 123 -11.53 -9.52 19.97
C GLY A 123 -11.46 -11.04 19.80
N HIS A 124 -11.15 -11.55 18.60
CA HIS A 124 -10.96 -13.00 18.39
C HIS A 124 -9.59 -13.48 18.88
N THR A 125 -8.58 -12.61 18.83
CA THR A 125 -7.24 -12.94 19.33
C THR A 125 -7.20 -12.94 20.86
N LEU A 126 -7.99 -12.08 21.52
CA LEU A 126 -8.00 -11.98 22.98
C LEU A 126 -8.41 -13.29 23.67
N GLN A 127 -9.50 -13.93 23.23
CA GLN A 127 -9.96 -15.19 23.82
C GLN A 127 -8.91 -16.29 23.66
N ALA A 128 -8.38 -16.46 22.45
CA ALA A 128 -7.35 -17.47 22.18
C ALA A 128 -6.07 -17.25 23.01
N VAL A 129 -5.65 -15.99 23.20
CA VAL A 129 -4.46 -15.65 24.00
C VAL A 129 -4.70 -15.89 25.49
N VAL A 130 -5.89 -15.58 26.01
CA VAL A 130 -6.25 -15.84 27.43
C VAL A 130 -6.42 -17.33 27.71
N GLU A 131 -6.89 -18.12 26.75
CA GLU A 131 -7.03 -19.58 26.93
C GLU A 131 -5.68 -20.32 26.83
N ALA A 132 -4.68 -19.71 26.21
CA ALA A 132 -3.36 -20.32 26.01
C ALA A 132 -2.45 -20.24 27.26
N TYR A 133 -2.76 -19.38 28.23
CA TYR A 133 -1.96 -19.12 29.43
C TYR A 133 -2.84 -18.91 30.66
#